data_AF-A0A329TVL2-F1
#
_entry.id   AF-A0A329TVL2-F1
#
_cell.length_a   1.000
_cell.length_b   1.000
_cell.length_c   1.000
_cell.angle_alpha   90.00
_cell.angle_beta   90.00
_cell.angle_gamma   90.00
#
_symmetry.space_group_name_H-M   'P 1'
#
loop_
_entity.id
_entity.type
_entity.pdbx_description
1 polymer ?
#
loop_
_entity_poly.entity_id
_entity_poly.type
_entity_poly.pdbx_seq_one_letter_code
_entity_poly.pdbx_strand_id
1 'polypeptide(L)'
;MDEEFIRNRITELRLKKGASEYQMSLALGQNRSYIQGISSGRSLPSMAQFLKICDYFEITPLQFFDAEAVNPQLIRKAMDGMRKLKDEDLIMLIGFINRLQSKD
;
A
#
# COMPACT_ATOMS: atom_id res chain seq x y z
N MET A 1 4.98 -3.49 -9.16
CA MET A 1 4.29 -4.28 -8.12
C MET A 1 3.66 -5.48 -8.79
N ASP A 2 3.82 -6.66 -8.19
CA ASP A 2 3.37 -7.95 -8.70
C ASP A 2 2.58 -8.71 -7.62
N GLU A 3 2.20 -9.96 -7.92
CA GLU A 3 1.45 -10.82 -7.01
C GLU A 3 2.21 -11.09 -5.70
N GLU A 4 3.54 -11.17 -5.78
CA GLU A 4 4.43 -11.38 -4.64
C GLU A 4 4.41 -10.19 -3.68
N PHE A 5 4.44 -8.96 -4.20
CA PHE A 5 4.28 -7.76 -3.38
C PHE A 5 2.97 -7.80 -2.58
N ILE A 6 1.84 -8.11 -3.22
CA ILE A 6 0.52 -8.09 -2.58
C ILE A 6 0.47 -9.08 -1.41
N ARG A 7 0.90 -10.33 -1.61
CA ARG A 7 0.89 -11.34 -0.54
C ARG A 7 1.86 -10.99 0.60
N ASN A 8 3.03 -10.46 0.28
CA ASN A 8 4.04 -10.09 1.28
C ASN A 8 3.53 -8.91 2.12
N ARG A 9 2.91 -7.92 1.48
CA ARG A 9 2.32 -6.76 2.15
C ARG A 9 1.13 -7.14 3.05
N ILE A 10 0.24 -8.01 2.59
CA ILE A 10 -0.84 -8.55 3.43
C ILE A 10 -0.27 -9.27 4.65
N THR A 11 0.77 -10.08 4.46
CA THR A 11 1.44 -10.81 5.55
C THR A 11 2.07 -9.85 6.56
N GLU A 12 2.79 -8.83 6.08
CA GLU A 12 3.41 -7.80 6.91
C GLU A 12 2.37 -7.06 7.77
N LEU A 13 1.31 -6.54 7.15
CA LEU A 13 0.24 -5.81 7.84
C LEU A 13 -0.49 -6.69 8.85
N ARG A 14 -0.75 -7.96 8.49
CA ARG A 14 -1.36 -8.95 9.38
C ARG A 14 -0.50 -9.18 10.64
N LEU A 15 0.80 -9.36 10.46
CA LEU A 15 1.74 -9.56 11.57
C LEU A 15 1.85 -8.31 12.45
N LYS A 16 1.91 -7.12 11.87
CA LYS A 16 1.90 -5.85 12.63
C LYS A 16 0.64 -5.69 13.48
N LYS A 17 -0.51 -6.15 12.99
CA LYS A 17 -1.79 -6.15 13.73
C LYS A 17 -1.90 -7.31 14.74
N GLY A 18 -0.93 -8.23 14.78
CA GLY A 18 -0.92 -9.37 15.70
C GLY A 18 -1.97 -10.45 15.41
N ALA A 19 -2.50 -10.51 14.19
CA ALA A 19 -3.56 -11.46 13.82
C ALA A 19 -2.98 -12.73 13.19
N SER A 20 -3.52 -13.90 13.53
CA SER A 20 -3.25 -15.14 12.78
C SER A 20 -3.99 -15.14 11.43
N GLU A 21 -3.55 -15.98 10.49
CA GLU A 21 -4.24 -16.15 9.19
C GLU A 21 -5.69 -16.60 9.37
N TYR A 22 -5.92 -17.48 10.36
CA TYR A 22 -7.24 -17.96 10.73
C TYR A 22 -8.14 -16.81 11.22
N GLN A 23 -7.66 -16.03 12.19
CA GLN A 23 -8.42 -14.89 12.76
C GLN A 23 -8.78 -13.87 11.68
N MET A 24 -7.81 -13.51 10.82
CA MET A 24 -8.04 -12.55 9.75
C MET A 24 -9.03 -13.10 8.72
N SER A 25 -8.94 -14.39 8.37
CA SER A 25 -9.91 -15.00 7.44
C SER A 25 -11.34 -14.92 7.97
N LEU A 26 -11.54 -15.21 9.26
CA LEU A 26 -12.86 -15.10 9.89
C LEU A 26 -13.35 -13.66 9.97
N ALA A 27 -12.48 -12.71 10.32
CA ALA A 27 -12.82 -11.28 10.39
C ALA A 27 -13.27 -10.71 9.02
N LEU A 28 -12.75 -11.26 7.92
CA LEU A 28 -13.15 -10.91 6.55
C LEU A 28 -14.42 -11.65 6.07
N GLY A 29 -15.05 -12.45 6.94
CA GLY A 29 -16.19 -13.29 6.60
C GLY A 29 -15.86 -14.37 5.58
N GLN A 30 -14.60 -14.83 5.54
CA GLN A 30 -14.12 -15.86 4.62
C GLN A 30 -13.91 -17.20 5.34
N ASN A 31 -13.72 -18.26 4.56
CA ASN A 31 -13.38 -19.56 5.12
C ASN A 31 -11.99 -19.52 5.80
N ARG A 32 -11.75 -20.45 6.74
CA ARG A 32 -10.54 -20.50 7.58
C ARG A 32 -9.20 -20.52 6.83
N SER A 33 -9.19 -20.95 5.58
CA SER A 33 -7.98 -21.10 4.74
C SER A 33 -7.75 -19.94 3.77
N TYR A 34 -8.63 -18.93 3.76
CA TYR A 34 -8.59 -17.87 2.76
C TYR A 34 -7.27 -17.08 2.79
N ILE A 35 -6.91 -16.51 3.95
CA ILE A 35 -5.66 -15.76 4.08
C ILE A 35 -4.46 -16.67 3.90
N GLN A 36 -4.50 -17.90 4.40
CA GLN A 36 -3.44 -18.89 4.17
C GLN A 36 -3.21 -19.13 2.67
N GLY A 37 -4.27 -19.23 1.85
CA GLY A 37 -4.19 -19.36 0.40
C GLY A 37 -3.48 -18.19 -0.28
N ILE A 38 -3.73 -16.96 0.21
CA ILE A 38 -3.05 -15.74 -0.25
C ILE A 38 -1.59 -15.72 0.22
N SER A 39 -1.34 -15.90 1.52
CA SER A 39 0.02 -15.93 2.08
C SER A 39 0.89 -16.99 1.43
N SER A 40 0.32 -18.15 1.04
CA SER A 40 1.02 -19.23 0.36
C SER A 40 1.17 -19.04 -1.15
N GLY A 41 0.55 -18.01 -1.74
CA GLY A 41 0.59 -17.74 -3.18
C GLY A 41 -0.23 -18.69 -4.03
N ARG A 42 -1.18 -19.42 -3.42
CA ARG A 42 -2.10 -20.30 -4.16
C ARG A 42 -3.22 -19.53 -4.83
N SER A 43 -3.50 -18.32 -4.34
CA SER A 43 -4.57 -17.46 -4.83
C SER A 43 -4.26 -16.00 -4.57
N LEU A 44 -4.78 -15.12 -5.41
CA LEU A 44 -4.88 -13.70 -5.11
C LEU A 44 -6.27 -13.33 -4.59
N PRO A 45 -6.39 -12.26 -3.78
CA PRO A 45 -7.70 -11.70 -3.49
C PRO A 45 -8.32 -11.14 -4.78
N SER A 46 -9.64 -11.31 -4.95
CA SER A 46 -10.37 -10.51 -5.94
C SER A 46 -10.32 -9.04 -5.55
N MET A 47 -10.60 -8.12 -6.49
CA MET A 47 -10.58 -6.69 -6.19
C MET A 47 -11.55 -6.30 -5.06
N ALA A 48 -12.73 -6.91 -5.02
CA ALA A 48 -13.69 -6.68 -3.93
C ALA A 48 -13.16 -7.15 -2.56
N GLN A 49 -12.45 -8.27 -2.53
CA GLN A 49 -11.83 -8.76 -1.29
C GLN A 49 -10.60 -7.93 -0.91
N PHE A 50 -9.84 -7.45 -1.88
CA PHE A 50 -8.73 -6.53 -1.64
C PHE A 50 -9.19 -5.24 -0.95
N LEU A 51 -10.32 -4.66 -1.39
CA LEU A 51 -10.91 -3.49 -0.70
C LEU A 51 -11.30 -3.81 0.75
N LYS A 52 -11.92 -4.97 1.00
CA LYS A 52 -12.23 -5.42 2.37
C LYS A 52 -10.97 -5.65 3.22
N ILE A 53 -9.89 -6.12 2.62
CA ILE A 53 -8.59 -6.28 3.28
C ILE A 53 -8.03 -4.90 3.65
N CYS A 54 -8.14 -3.91 2.76
CA CYS A 54 -7.77 -2.52 3.06
C CYS A 54 -8.59 -1.96 4.23
N ASP A 55 -9.91 -2.15 4.21
CA ASP A 55 -10.82 -1.73 5.29
C ASP A 55 -10.47 -2.41 6.62
N TYR A 56 -10.17 -3.71 6.60
CA TYR A 56 -9.74 -4.47 7.79
C TYR A 56 -8.47 -3.89 8.43
N PHE A 57 -7.57 -3.33 7.62
CA PHE A 57 -6.35 -2.67 8.10
C PHE A 57 -6.52 -1.18 8.35
N GLU A 58 -7.70 -0.60 8.09
CA GLU A 58 -7.98 0.83 8.22
C GLU A 58 -7.04 1.69 7.35
N ILE A 59 -6.69 1.19 6.16
CA ILE A 59 -5.84 1.88 5.19
C ILE A 59 -6.54 2.00 3.84
N THR A 60 -6.14 2.99 3.05
CA THR A 60 -6.56 3.10 1.65
C THR A 60 -5.73 2.18 0.74
N PRO A 61 -6.23 1.81 -0.45
CA PRO A 61 -5.44 1.13 -1.46
C PRO A 61 -4.12 1.83 -1.78
N LEU A 62 -4.13 3.17 -1.82
CA LEU A 62 -2.92 3.96 -2.02
C LEU A 62 -1.89 3.67 -0.92
N GLN A 63 -2.28 3.70 0.35
CA GLN A 63 -1.39 3.40 1.48
C GLN A 63 -0.95 1.93 1.54
N PHE A 64 -1.78 1.02 1.03
CA PHE A 64 -1.40 -0.38 0.91
C PHE A 64 -0.18 -0.53 -0.02
N PHE A 65 -0.24 0.11 -1.18
CA PHE A 65 0.82 0.08 -2.19
C PHE A 65 2.00 1.01 -1.89
N ASP A 66 1.79 2.08 -1.12
CA ASP A 66 2.83 3.03 -0.73
C ASP A 66 3.67 2.54 0.48
N ALA A 67 4.30 1.36 0.32
CA ALA A 67 5.09 0.72 1.38
C ALA A 67 6.50 1.33 1.55
N GLU A 68 7.01 2.05 0.54
CA GLU A 68 8.37 2.60 0.49
C GLU A 68 8.46 4.08 0.90
N ALA A 69 7.34 4.75 1.21
CA ALA A 69 7.39 6.16 1.58
C ALA A 69 8.18 6.39 2.87
N VAL A 70 9.43 6.84 2.73
CA VAL A 70 10.20 7.47 3.80
C VAL A 70 9.43 8.72 4.21
N ASN A 71 8.84 8.69 5.41
CA ASN A 71 7.94 9.72 5.95
C ASN A 71 6.69 9.99 5.08
N PRO A 72 5.70 9.07 5.09
CA PRO A 72 4.49 9.18 4.26
C PRO A 72 3.71 10.49 4.46
N GLN A 73 3.77 11.06 5.66
CA GLN A 73 3.10 12.32 5.97
C GLN A 73 3.70 13.52 5.22
N LEU A 74 5.03 13.57 5.09
CA LEU A 74 5.72 14.68 4.40
C LEU A 74 5.49 14.57 2.89
N ILE A 75 5.61 13.37 2.33
CA ILE A 75 5.32 13.12 0.91
C ILE A 75 3.88 13.46 0.59
N ARG A 76 2.93 13.05 1.42
CA ARG A 76 1.50 13.40 1.24
C ARG A 76 1.27 14.90 1.29
N LYS A 77 1.85 15.61 2.27
CA LYS A 77 1.75 17.07 2.36
C LYS A 77 2.33 17.77 1.12
N ALA A 78 3.46 17.28 0.60
CA ALA A 78 4.03 17.78 -0.65
C ALA A 78 3.08 17.54 -1.83
N MET A 79 2.53 16.32 -1.97
CA MET A 79 1.55 16.00 -3.01
C MET A 79 0.29 16.86 -2.95
N ASP A 80 -0.24 17.11 -1.75
CA ASP A 80 -1.44 17.96 -1.56
C ASP A 80 -1.18 19.42 -1.99
N GLY A 81 0.05 19.91 -1.82
CA GLY A 81 0.48 21.20 -2.35
C GLY A 81 0.63 21.18 -3.88
N MET A 82 1.32 20.17 -4.42
CA MET A 82 1.59 20.04 -5.86
C MET A 82 0.32 19.93 -6.68
N ARG A 83 -0.74 19.26 -6.19
CA ARG A 83 -2.04 19.15 -6.87
C ARG A 83 -2.73 20.47 -7.18
N LYS A 84 -2.30 21.58 -6.57
CA LYS A 84 -2.87 22.92 -6.74
C LYS A 84 -2.06 23.82 -7.68
N LEU A 85 -0.90 23.34 -8.14
CA LEU A 85 0.03 24.10 -8.97
C LEU A 85 -0.32 23.98 -10.45
N LYS A 86 0.15 24.95 -11.25
CA LYS A 86 0.09 24.88 -12.70
C LYS A 86 1.23 24.01 -13.23
N ASP A 87 1.08 23.53 -14.46
CA ASP A 87 2.07 22.67 -15.11
C ASP A 87 3.49 23.31 -15.15
N GLU A 88 3.58 24.61 -15.40
CA GLU A 88 4.85 25.35 -15.40
C GLU A 88 5.60 25.26 -14.05
N ASP A 89 4.86 25.37 -12.94
CA ASP A 89 5.42 25.27 -11.59
C ASP A 89 5.80 23.82 -11.26
N LEU A 90 5.00 22.85 -11.72
CA LEU A 90 5.32 21.42 -11.57
C LEU A 90 6.60 21.05 -12.32
N ILE A 91 6.81 21.59 -13.53
CA ILE A 91 8.03 21.40 -14.32
C ILE A 91 9.25 21.95 -13.56
N MET A 92 9.14 23.15 -12.95
CA MET A 92 10.22 23.72 -12.13
C MET A 92 10.54 22.83 -10.92
N LEU A 93 9.51 22.32 -10.23
CA LEU A 93 9.70 21.40 -9.10
C LEU A 93 10.37 20.09 -9.52
N ILE A 94 9.99 19.52 -10.67
CA ILE A 94 10.65 18.33 -11.24
C ILE A 94 12.14 18.61 -11.49
N GLY A 95 12.46 19.77 -12.08
CA GLY A 95 13.85 20.18 -12.29
C GLY A 95 14.64 20.27 -10.98
N PHE A 96 14.03 20.81 -9.92
CA PHE A 96 14.65 20.89 -8.60
C PHE A 96 14.87 19.51 -7.96
N ILE A 97 13.87 18.62 -8.02
CA ILE A 97 13.98 17.24 -7.53
C ILE A 97 15.11 16.51 -8.26
N ASN A 98 15.16 16.62 -9.60
CA ASN A 98 16.22 16.00 -10.40
C ASN A 98 17.61 16.48 -9.98
N ARG A 99 17.76 17.80 -9.73
CA ARG A 99 19.01 18.37 -9.22
C ARG A 99 19.40 17.83 -7.83
N LEU A 100 18.42 17.59 -6.95
CA LEU A 100 18.69 17.03 -5.62
C LEU A 100 19.04 15.54 -5.68
N GLN A 101 18.55 14.82 -6.70
CA GLN A 101 18.80 13.40 -6.91
C GLN A 101 20.09 13.11 -7.67
N SER A 102 20.54 14.03 -8.54
CA SER A 102 21.87 13.96 -9.12
C SER A 102 22.90 14.01 -8.00
N LYS A 103 23.49 12.85 -7.71
CA LYS A 103 24.74 12.76 -6.96
C LYS A 103 25.81 13.44 -7.80
N ASP A 104 26.63 14.27 -7.17
CA ASP A 104 27.94 14.65 -7.73
C ASP A 104 28.75 13.38 -8.07
#